data_AF-A0AAE1RGC6-F1
#
_entry.id   AF-A0AAE1RGC6-F1
#
_cell.length_a   1.000
_cell.length_b   1.000
_cell.length_c   1.000
_cell.angle_alpha   90.00
_cell.angle_beta   90.00
_cell.angle_gamma   90.00
#
_symmetry.space_group_name_H-M   'P 1'
#
loop_
_entity.id
_entity.type
_entity.pdbx_description
1 polymer ?
#
loop_
_entity_poly.entity_id
_entity_poly.type
_entity_poly.pdbx_seq_one_letter_code
_entity_poly.pdbx_strand_id
1 'polypeptide(L)'
;MKNCIAGNLSVGVQYNGQFEVEGIVGSGEITSTEAPVMLNRNTRRIFPPGHFTINFSLPGPADPGSVTAMLHLNGVLEGTVLKPGVAETHLNDHQSESSD
;
A
#
# COMPACT_ATOMS: atom_id res chain seq x y z
N MET A 1 11.61 8.75 -0.28
CA MET A 1 10.47 7.85 0.01
C MET A 1 9.53 8.61 0.95
N LYS A 2 8.23 8.60 0.70
CA LYS A 2 7.22 9.15 1.62
C LYS A 2 6.42 7.99 2.17
N ASN A 3 6.19 7.97 3.48
CA ASN A 3 5.59 6.85 4.18
C ASN A 3 4.25 7.26 4.80
N CYS A 4 3.23 6.42 4.68
CA CYS A 4 1.99 6.51 5.45
C CYS A 4 1.90 5.35 6.45
N ILE A 5 1.43 5.65 7.66
CA ILE A 5 1.37 4.70 8.78
C ILE A 5 -0.09 4.34 9.04
N ALA A 6 -0.40 3.05 9.08
CA ALA A 6 -1.73 2.53 9.45
C ALA A 6 -1.58 1.44 10.53
N GLY A 7 -1.58 1.84 11.81
CA GLY A 7 -1.32 0.90 12.90
C GLY A 7 0.11 0.35 12.86
N ASN A 8 0.26 -0.98 12.73
CA ASN A 8 1.56 -1.66 12.65
C ASN A 8 2.10 -1.76 11.20
N LEU A 9 1.65 -0.90 10.30
CA LEU A 9 2.01 -0.90 8.88
C LEU A 9 2.67 0.41 8.47
N SER A 10 3.67 0.30 7.60
CA SER A 10 4.30 1.40 6.87
C SER A 10 4.18 1.13 5.37
N VAL A 11 3.69 2.09 4.59
CA VAL A 11 3.60 1.99 3.12
C VAL A 11 4.39 3.13 2.51
N GLY A 12 5.30 2.79 1.60
CA GLY A 12 6.15 3.74 0.90
C GLY A 12 6.14 3.51 -0.60
N VAL A 13 6.32 4.60 -1.35
CA VAL A 13 6.50 4.57 -2.80
C VAL A 13 7.64 5.49 -3.24
N GLN A 14 8.36 5.05 -4.26
CA GLN A 14 9.36 5.83 -4.97
C GLN A 14 8.80 6.36 -6.29
N TYR A 15 9.38 7.44 -6.81
CA TYR A 15 8.90 8.07 -8.05
C TYR A 15 8.89 7.12 -9.26
N ASN A 16 9.79 6.14 -9.29
CA ASN A 16 9.88 5.10 -10.33
C ASN A 16 8.80 4.01 -10.21
N GLY A 17 7.84 4.14 -9.28
CA GLY A 17 6.77 3.19 -9.07
C GLY A 17 7.13 2.00 -8.18
N GLN A 18 8.32 1.95 -7.57
CA GLN A 18 8.65 0.92 -6.57
C GLN A 18 7.86 1.17 -5.29
N PHE A 19 7.09 0.18 -4.87
CA PHE A 19 6.33 0.14 -3.64
C PHE A 19 6.96 -0.82 -2.63
N GLU A 20 6.90 -0.41 -1.37
CA GLU A 20 7.29 -1.19 -0.22
C GLU A 20 6.21 -1.06 0.86
N VAL A 21 5.74 -2.20 1.35
CA VAL A 21 4.82 -2.30 2.48
C VAL A 21 5.49 -3.13 3.56
N GLU A 22 5.73 -2.53 4.71
CA GLU A 22 6.26 -3.21 5.89
C GLU A 22 5.17 -3.32 6.94
N GLY A 23 5.14 -4.42 7.69
CA GLY A 23 4.27 -4.50 8.85
C GLY A 23 4.57 -5.63 9.80
N ILE A 24 3.86 -5.64 10.92
CA ILE A 24 3.93 -6.67 11.96
C ILE A 24 2.57 -7.33 12.13
N VAL A 25 2.50 -8.64 11.91
CA VAL A 25 1.32 -9.45 12.25
C VAL A 25 1.45 -9.91 13.70
N GLY A 26 0.51 -9.49 14.55
CA GLY A 26 0.45 -9.93 15.94
C GLY A 26 -0.02 -11.37 16.09
N SER A 27 0.27 -11.98 17.25
CA SER A 27 -0.44 -13.20 17.66
C SER A 27 -1.90 -12.81 17.90
N GLY A 28 -2.87 -13.48 17.25
CA GLY A 28 -4.30 -13.28 17.49
C GLY A 28 -4.77 -13.79 18.87
N GLU A 29 -3.92 -13.64 19.90
CA GLU A 29 -4.20 -14.06 21.26
C GLU A 29 -5.04 -12.98 21.93
N ILE A 30 -6.32 -13.29 22.14
CA ILE A 30 -7.23 -12.46 22.92
C ILE A 30 -6.89 -12.74 24.38
N THR A 31 -6.03 -11.94 25.00
CA THR A 31 -5.83 -11.97 26.45
C THR A 31 -7.03 -11.33 27.15
N SER A 32 -8.15 -12.07 27.24
CA SER A 32 -9.21 -11.73 28.20
C SER A 32 -8.85 -12.33 29.55
N THR A 33 -8.64 -11.47 30.54
CA THR A 33 -8.32 -11.82 31.94
C THR A 33 -9.46 -12.57 32.67
N GLU A 34 -10.60 -12.79 32.01
CA GLU A 34 -11.85 -13.28 32.63
C GLU A 34 -12.33 -14.64 32.12
N ALA A 35 -11.62 -15.31 31.19
CA ALA A 35 -12.05 -16.62 30.69
C ALA A 35 -11.48 -17.76 31.57
N PRO A 36 -12.32 -18.51 32.32
CA PRO A 36 -11.83 -19.65 33.07
C PRO A 36 -11.61 -20.82 32.10
N VAL A 37 -10.46 -21.47 32.27
CA VAL A 37 -10.16 -22.80 31.73
C VAL A 37 -9.90 -22.85 30.21
N MET A 38 -8.61 -22.97 29.90
CA MET A 38 -8.08 -23.76 28.79
C MET A 38 -8.88 -23.68 27.50
N LEU A 39 -8.76 -22.56 26.79
CA LEU A 39 -8.88 -22.63 25.33
C LEU A 39 -7.62 -23.31 24.75
N ASN A 40 -7.42 -24.58 25.08
CA ASN A 40 -6.60 -25.53 24.32
C ASN A 40 -7.31 -25.87 23.01
N ARG A 41 -7.69 -24.83 22.25
CA ARG A 41 -7.99 -25.01 20.85
C ARG A 41 -6.64 -24.92 20.17
N ASN A 42 -6.18 -26.05 19.65
CA ASN A 42 -5.21 -26.13 18.57
C ASN A 42 -5.72 -25.32 17.36
N THR A 43 -5.94 -24.01 17.48
CA THR A 43 -5.98 -23.10 16.36
C THR A 43 -4.55 -23.07 15.86
N ARG A 44 -4.24 -24.09 15.03
CA ARG A 44 -3.01 -24.18 14.25
C ARG A 44 -2.71 -22.76 13.79
N ARG A 45 -1.65 -22.13 14.31
CA ARG A 45 -1.20 -20.83 13.84
C ARG A 45 -0.93 -21.01 12.35
N ILE A 46 -1.89 -20.60 11.52
CA ILE A 46 -1.83 -20.83 10.08
C ILE A 46 -0.77 -19.88 9.48
N PHE A 47 -0.45 -18.79 10.18
CA PHE A 47 0.62 -17.87 9.87
C PHE A 47 1.42 -17.56 11.15
N PRO A 48 2.76 -17.63 11.11
CA PRO A 48 3.57 -17.15 12.22
C PRO A 48 3.36 -15.64 12.36
N PRO A 49 3.15 -15.11 13.58
CA PRO A 49 3.29 -13.68 13.79
C PRO A 49 4.72 -13.26 13.46
N GLY A 50 4.90 -12.01 13.08
CA GLY A 50 6.21 -11.50 12.74
C GLY A 50 6.17 -10.36 11.75
N HIS A 51 7.37 -9.92 11.40
CA HIS A 51 7.60 -8.89 10.41
C HIS A 51 7.37 -9.44 9.01
N PHE A 52 6.77 -8.63 8.16
CA PHE A 52 6.69 -8.89 6.74
C PHE A 52 7.04 -7.64 5.94
N THR A 53 7.52 -7.89 4.72
CA THR A 53 7.77 -6.87 3.72
C THR A 53 7.17 -7.35 2.39
N ILE A 54 6.40 -6.49 1.73
CA ILE A 54 5.84 -6.74 0.39
C ILE A 54 6.40 -5.68 -0.54
N ASN A 55 7.04 -6.13 -1.63
CA ASN A 55 7.62 -5.25 -2.64
C ASN A 55 7.00 -5.54 -4.00
N PHE A 56 6.59 -4.49 -4.70
CA PHE A 56 6.10 -4.59 -6.07
C PHE A 56 6.39 -3.28 -6.82
N SER A 57 6.19 -3.28 -8.13
CA SER A 57 6.39 -2.10 -8.97
C SER A 57 5.14 -1.80 -9.77
N LEU A 58 4.73 -0.53 -9.78
CA LEU A 58 3.67 -0.07 -10.66
C LEU A 58 4.17 0.03 -12.10
N PRO A 59 3.28 -0.08 -13.11
CA PRO A 59 3.65 0.01 -14.53
C PRO A 59 4.16 1.38 -14.99
N GLY A 60 4.38 2.32 -14.08
CA GLY A 60 4.85 3.67 -14.39
C GLY A 60 5.11 4.50 -13.15
N PRO A 61 5.49 5.77 -13.35
CA PRO A 61 5.80 6.67 -12.25
C PRO A 61 4.59 6.89 -11.33
N ALA A 62 4.88 7.21 -10.08
CA ALA A 62 3.88 7.51 -9.05
C ALA A 62 4.32 8.76 -8.27
N ASP A 63 3.38 9.63 -7.90
CA ASP A 63 3.71 10.77 -7.04
C ASP A 63 3.81 10.33 -5.56
N PRO A 64 5.00 10.30 -4.94
CA PRO A 64 5.14 9.91 -3.55
C PRO A 64 4.40 10.84 -2.58
N GLY A 65 4.11 12.08 -2.99
CA GLY A 65 3.34 13.03 -2.20
C GLY A 65 1.88 12.69 -2.00
N SER A 66 1.36 11.81 -2.84
CA SER A 66 -0.07 11.47 -2.89
C SER A 66 -0.42 10.13 -2.25
N VAL A 67 0.58 9.42 -1.69
CA VAL A 67 0.36 8.08 -1.12
C VAL A 67 -0.55 8.15 0.09
N THR A 68 -1.61 7.35 0.09
CA THR A 68 -2.47 7.13 1.26
C THR A 68 -2.70 5.62 1.43
N ALA A 69 -2.89 5.18 2.67
CA ALA A 69 -3.16 3.79 2.99
C ALA A 69 -4.09 3.66 4.20
N MET A 70 -4.95 2.66 4.17
CA MET A 70 -5.91 2.35 5.23
C MET A 70 -6.04 0.84 5.42
N LEU A 71 -5.84 0.38 6.65
CA LEU A 71 -6.14 -1.00 7.05
C LEU A 71 -7.59 -1.05 7.53
N HIS A 72 -8.42 -1.77 6.80
CA HIS A 72 -9.81 -2.01 7.15
C HIS A 72 -9.92 -3.08 8.25
N LEU A 73 -11.01 -3.05 9.02
CA LEU A 73 -11.24 -4.01 10.12
C LEU A 73 -11.35 -5.47 9.64
N ASN A 74 -11.67 -5.68 8.35
CA ASN A 74 -11.70 -7.00 7.71
C ASN A 74 -10.30 -7.53 7.34
N GLY A 75 -9.22 -6.81 7.65
CA GLY A 75 -7.85 -7.20 7.35
C GLY A 75 -7.36 -6.82 5.95
N VAL A 76 -8.12 -6.03 5.19
CA VAL A 76 -7.70 -5.55 3.86
C VAL A 76 -6.94 -4.24 4.00
N LEU A 77 -5.72 -4.18 3.45
CA LEU A 77 -4.96 -2.94 3.28
C LEU A 77 -5.30 -2.34 1.91
N GLU A 78 -5.90 -1.16 1.91
CA GLU A 78 -6.18 -0.38 0.70
C GLU A 78 -5.22 0.80 0.64
N GLY A 79 -4.62 1.04 -0.54
CA GLY A 79 -3.73 2.17 -0.77
C GLY A 79 -4.03 2.84 -2.10
N THR A 80 -3.89 4.17 -2.13
CA THR A 80 -4.02 4.96 -3.36
C THR A 80 -2.78 5.82 -3.57
N VAL A 81 -2.45 6.02 -4.84
CA VAL A 81 -1.38 6.93 -5.28
C VAL A 81 -1.79 7.54 -6.61
N LEU A 82 -1.44 8.80 -6.83
CA LEU A 82 -1.69 9.47 -8.08
C LEU A 82 -0.59 9.10 -9.09
N LYS A 83 -1.04 8.79 -10.30
CA LYS A 83 -0.18 8.83 -11.48
C LYS A 83 0.20 10.30 -11.70
N PRO A 84 1.49 10.65 -11.82
CA PRO A 84 1.86 12.02 -12.16
C PRO A 84 1.21 12.36 -13.51
N GLY A 85 0.63 13.56 -13.59
CA GLY A 85 -0.06 14.01 -14.78
C GLY A 85 0.84 13.87 -16.00
N VAL A 86 0.31 13.27 -17.06
CA VAL A 86 0.94 13.42 -18.38
C VAL A 86 0.75 14.89 -18.71
N ALA A 87 1.83 15.68 -18.69
CA ALA A 87 1.83 16.91 -19.47
C ALA A 87 1.65 16.44 -20.91
N GLU A 88 0.40 16.41 -21.38
CA GLU A 88 0.12 16.22 -22.80
C GLU A 88 0.69 17.43 -23.52
N THR A 89 1.97 17.34 -23.87
CA THR A 89 2.52 18.14 -24.96
C THR A 89 1.92 17.58 -26.24
N HIS A 90 0.65 17.87 -26.49
CA HIS A 90 0.15 18.02 -27.84
C HIS A 90 0.82 19.28 -28.40
N LEU A 91 2.08 19.12 -28.81
CA LEU A 91 2.75 20.08 -29.67
C LEU A 91 1.96 20.13 -30.97
N ASN A 92 1.55 21.35 -31.33
CA ASN A 92 0.77 21.68 -32.51
C ASN A 92 1.49 21.22 -33.79
N ASP A 93 1.03 20.12 -34.39
CA ASP A 93 1.28 19.80 -35.80
C ASP A 93 0.05 20.20 -36.63
N HIS A 94 -0.25 21.50 -36.71
CA HIS A 94 -1.06 22.06 -37.80
C HIS A 94 -0.31 23.26 -38.36
N GLN A 95 0.76 22.96 -39.10
CA GLN A 95 1.36 23.92 -40.03
C GLN A 95 0.36 24.19 -41.16
N SER A 96 0.00 25.46 -41.26
CA SER A 96 -0.30 26.24 -42.45
C SER A 96 -0.24 25.48 -43.78
N GLU A 97 -1.41 25.24 -44.39
CA GLU A 97 -1.50 25.20 -45.85
C GLU A 97 -2.22 26.48 -46.29
N SER A 98 -1.40 27.32 -46.93
CA SER A 98 -1.71 28.61 -47.52
C SER A 98 -2.77 28.49 -48.61
N SER A 99 -3.68 29.46 -48.61
CA SER A 99 -4.53 29.80 -49.74
C SER A 99 -3.70 30.07 -51.00
N ASP A 100 -4.12 29.47 -52.11
CA ASP A 100 -4.07 30.03 -53.47
C ASP A 100 -5.37 29.63 -54.20
#